data_AF-A0A354J3R5-F1
#
_entry.id   AF-A0A354J3R5-F1
#
_cell.length_a   1.000
_cell.length_b   1.000
_cell.length_c   1.000
_cell.angle_alpha   90.00
_cell.angle_beta   90.00
_cell.angle_gamma   90.00
#
_symmetry.space_group_name_H-M   'P 1'
#
loop_
_entity.id
_entity.type
_entity.pdbx_description
1 polymer ?
#
loop_
_entity_poly.entity_id
_entity_poly.type
_entity_poly.pdbx_seq_one_letter_code
_entity_poly.pdbx_strand_id
1 'polypeptide(L)'
;DFKNLMHVYMDAVFYPNIYQRKEIFEQEGWHYEIEKESGQLTYNGVVYNEMKGAFSSPESQLNRLNQNSLFPDTTYGVESGGDPDFIPDLSYEEFLEFHRTYYHPSNSYIYLYGAIDFTERLEWLDEEYLSKFDYFEVDSEIEMQNSFEAVKEVT
;
A
#
# COMPACT_ATOMS: atom_id res chain seq x y z
N ASP A 1 -5.29 9.64 -25.73
CA ASP A 1 -4.17 9.38 -24.82
C ASP A 1 -4.61 9.43 -23.36
N PHE A 2 -4.98 10.60 -22.83
CA PHE A 2 -5.47 10.73 -21.43
C PHE A 2 -6.51 9.68 -21.01
N LYS A 3 -7.58 9.48 -21.79
CA LYS A 3 -8.61 8.46 -21.53
C LYS A 3 -8.03 7.04 -21.45
N ASN A 4 -7.04 6.71 -22.28
CA ASN A 4 -6.43 5.38 -22.29
C ASN A 4 -5.59 5.15 -21.03
N LEU A 5 -4.81 6.16 -20.62
CA LEU A 5 -4.05 6.10 -19.37
C LEU A 5 -4.98 6.01 -18.17
N MET A 6 -6.05 6.82 -18.15
CA MET A 6 -7.08 6.76 -17.11
C MET A 6 -7.70 5.36 -17.03
N HIS A 7 -8.05 4.74 -18.15
CA HIS A 7 -8.54 3.36 -18.19
C HIS A 7 -7.53 2.37 -17.62
N VAL A 8 -6.25 2.45 -17.99
CA VAL A 8 -5.22 1.56 -17.45
C VAL A 8 -5.06 1.71 -15.93
N TYR A 9 -5.04 2.93 -15.41
CA TYR A 9 -4.90 3.16 -13.97
C TYR A 9 -6.15 2.76 -13.18
N MET A 10 -7.34 3.06 -13.70
CA MET A 10 -8.60 2.68 -13.07
C MET A 10 -8.76 1.15 -13.00
N ASP A 11 -8.39 0.44 -14.08
CA ASP A 11 -8.40 -1.03 -14.09
C ASP A 11 -7.35 -1.62 -13.14
N ALA A 12 -6.14 -1.05 -13.10
CA ALA A 12 -5.10 -1.49 -12.18
C ALA A 12 -5.47 -1.26 -10.69
N VAL A 13 -6.18 -0.18 -10.37
CA VAL A 13 -6.60 0.15 -9.00
C VAL A 13 -7.81 -0.67 -8.57
N PHE A 14 -8.83 -0.83 -9.41
CA PHE A 14 -10.09 -1.47 -8.99
C PHE A 14 -10.19 -2.95 -9.34
N TYR A 15 -9.50 -3.40 -10.40
CA TYR A 15 -9.55 -4.79 -10.89
C TYR A 15 -8.15 -5.39 -11.12
N PRO A 16 -7.20 -5.28 -10.17
CA PRO A 16 -5.86 -5.82 -10.35
C PRO A 16 -5.84 -7.35 -10.50
N ASN A 17 -4.85 -7.82 -11.26
CA ASN A 17 -4.59 -9.26 -11.43
C ASN A 17 -4.10 -9.96 -10.16
N ILE A 18 -3.86 -9.21 -9.07
CA ILE A 18 -3.40 -9.77 -7.80
C ILE A 18 -4.34 -10.83 -7.25
N TYR A 19 -5.64 -10.82 -7.57
CA TYR A 19 -6.58 -11.85 -7.11
C TYR A 19 -6.45 -13.19 -7.84
N GLN A 20 -5.82 -13.19 -9.02
CA GLN A 20 -5.73 -14.35 -9.90
C GLN A 20 -4.32 -14.90 -10.02
N ARG A 21 -3.30 -14.10 -9.63
CA ARG A 21 -1.89 -14.38 -9.84
C ARG A 21 -1.09 -14.07 -8.57
N LYS A 22 -0.91 -15.11 -7.74
CA LYS A 22 -0.13 -15.01 -6.50
C LYS A 22 1.33 -14.64 -6.76
N GLU A 23 1.85 -15.00 -7.93
CA GLU A 23 3.22 -14.71 -8.36
C GLU A 23 3.52 -13.20 -8.38
N ILE A 24 2.50 -12.35 -8.57
CA ILE A 24 2.66 -10.89 -8.48
C ILE A 24 3.01 -10.49 -7.05
N PHE A 25 2.29 -11.03 -6.05
CA PHE A 25 2.60 -10.79 -4.64
C PHE A 25 3.97 -11.34 -4.27
N GLU A 26 4.32 -12.55 -4.71
CA GLU A 26 5.60 -13.17 -4.39
C GLU A 26 6.78 -12.40 -5.02
N GLN A 27 6.64 -11.92 -6.26
CA GLN A 27 7.67 -11.12 -6.94
C GLN A 27 7.80 -9.73 -6.32
N GLU A 28 6.70 -9.00 -6.18
CA GLU A 28 6.73 -7.59 -5.75
C GLU A 28 6.91 -7.46 -4.22
N GLY A 29 6.27 -8.31 -3.43
CA GLY A 29 6.36 -8.31 -1.98
C GLY A 29 7.57 -9.08 -1.47
N TRP A 30 7.41 -10.38 -1.26
CA TRP A 30 8.47 -11.27 -0.81
C TRP A 30 8.21 -12.75 -1.12
N HIS A 31 9.27 -13.55 -1.19
CA HIS A 31 9.24 -15.00 -1.27
C HIS A 31 10.56 -15.62 -0.79
N TYR A 32 10.56 -16.94 -0.61
CA TYR A 32 11.79 -17.71 -0.44
C TYR A 32 12.42 -18.02 -1.80
N GLU A 33 13.70 -17.69 -1.94
CA GLU A 33 14.52 -17.98 -3.11
C GLU A 33 15.61 -19.00 -2.77
N ILE A 34 15.92 -19.88 -3.73
CA ILE A 34 17.02 -20.84 -3.63
C ILE A 34 17.67 -21.00 -5.02
N GLU A 35 18.99 -20.79 -5.11
CA GLU A 35 19.70 -20.89 -6.40
C GLU A 35 19.91 -22.34 -6.88
N LYS A 36 19.99 -23.29 -5.94
CA LYS A 36 20.26 -24.72 -6.18
C LYS A 36 19.50 -25.54 -5.14
N GLU A 37 19.01 -26.73 -5.49
CA GLU A 37 18.21 -27.57 -4.58
C GLU A 37 18.84 -27.83 -3.19
N SER A 38 20.17 -27.86 -3.11
CA SER A 38 20.92 -28.04 -1.85
C SER A 38 21.46 -26.73 -1.24
N GLY A 39 21.07 -25.58 -1.79
CA GLY A 39 21.48 -24.25 -1.36
C GLY A 39 20.80 -23.77 -0.09
N GLN A 40 21.21 -22.60 0.38
CA GLN A 40 20.56 -21.91 1.49
C GLN A 40 19.34 -21.15 0.97
N LEU A 41 18.21 -21.28 1.68
CA LEU A 41 17.03 -20.44 1.43
C LEU A 41 17.32 -19.00 1.85
N THR A 42 16.97 -18.05 0.99
CA THR A 42 17.06 -16.61 1.24
C THR A 42 15.73 -15.94 0.99
N TYR A 43 15.48 -14.80 1.62
CA TYR A 43 14.35 -13.94 1.26
C TYR A 43 14.71 -13.07 0.04
N ASN A 44 13.78 -12.99 -0.91
CA ASN A 44 13.85 -12.06 -2.04
C ASN A 44 12.46 -11.46 -2.30
N GLY A 45 12.38 -10.39 -3.09
CA GLY A 45 11.19 -9.61 -3.39
C GLY A 45 11.57 -8.17 -3.70
N VAL A 46 10.80 -7.49 -4.55
CA VAL A 46 11.11 -6.09 -4.94
C VAL A 46 11.08 -5.18 -3.72
N VAL A 47 9.95 -5.13 -3.01
CA VAL A 47 9.77 -4.30 -1.81
C VAL A 47 10.68 -4.74 -0.67
N TYR A 48 10.81 -6.05 -0.45
CA TYR A 48 11.74 -6.55 0.58
C TYR A 48 13.18 -6.03 0.38
N ASN A 49 13.70 -6.04 -0.85
CA ASN A 49 15.04 -5.52 -1.12
C ASN A 49 15.12 -4.00 -1.09
N GLU A 50 14.10 -3.29 -1.58
CA GLU A 50 14.01 -1.84 -1.48
C GLU A 50 14.09 -1.39 -0.02
N MET A 51 13.30 -2.01 0.84
CA MET A 51 13.23 -1.65 2.26
C MET A 51 14.49 -2.04 3.02
N LYS A 52 15.16 -3.13 2.67
CA LYS A 52 16.52 -3.40 3.18
C LYS A 52 17.50 -2.29 2.83
N GLY A 53 17.39 -1.75 1.61
CA GLY A 53 18.15 -0.57 1.19
C GLY A 53 17.79 0.65 2.03
N ALA A 54 16.50 0.97 2.17
CA ALA A 54 16.01 2.11 2.94
C ALA A 54 16.43 2.05 4.42
N PHE A 55 16.42 0.86 5.04
CA PHE A 55 16.83 0.64 6.42
C PHE A 55 18.34 0.75 6.63
N SER A 56 19.16 0.78 5.57
CA SER A 56 20.60 1.03 5.67
C SER A 56 20.98 2.52 5.69
N SER A 57 20.03 3.42 5.42
CA SER A 57 20.25 4.87 5.43
C SER A 57 20.06 5.46 6.85
N PRO A 58 21.08 6.13 7.43
CA PRO A 58 20.94 6.78 8.74
C PRO A 58 19.85 7.84 8.78
N GLU A 59 19.62 8.57 7.68
CA GLU A 59 18.58 9.59 7.60
C GLU A 59 17.18 8.97 7.61
N SER A 60 16.97 7.87 6.88
CA SER A 60 15.71 7.14 6.88
C SER A 60 15.40 6.55 8.25
N GLN A 61 16.42 5.98 8.92
CA GLN A 61 16.26 5.50 10.29
C GLN A 61 15.86 6.61 11.26
N LEU A 62 16.52 7.78 11.19
CA LEU A 62 16.19 8.91 12.05
C LEU A 62 14.75 9.40 11.82
N ASN A 63 14.32 9.53 10.56
CA ASN A 63 12.96 9.95 10.23
C ASN A 63 11.91 8.96 10.76
N ARG A 64 12.16 7.66 10.59
CA ARG A 64 11.28 6.61 11.15
C ARG A 64 11.23 6.68 12.67
N LEU A 65 12.37 6.76 13.35
CA LEU A 65 12.42 6.88 14.81
C LEU A 65 11.66 8.10 15.33
N ASN A 66 11.73 9.23 14.61
CA ASN A 66 10.95 10.42 14.95
C ASN A 66 9.44 10.17 14.82
N GLN A 67 8.97 9.54 13.73
CA GLN A 67 7.55 9.23 13.58
C GLN A 67 7.06 8.22 14.63
N ASN A 68 7.80 7.12 14.81
CA ASN A 68 7.46 6.07 15.76
C ASN A 68 7.43 6.57 17.22
N SER A 69 8.33 7.49 17.57
CA SER A 69 8.38 8.06 18.92
C SER A 69 7.33 9.15 19.16
N LEU A 70 7.00 9.94 18.14
CA LEU A 70 6.04 11.05 18.26
C LEU A 70 4.60 10.61 18.09
N PHE A 71 4.32 9.57 17.30
CA PHE A 71 2.97 9.11 16.96
C PHE A 71 2.73 7.61 17.22
N PRO A 72 3.16 7.06 18.38
CA PRO A 72 3.17 5.62 18.65
C PRO A 72 1.78 4.96 18.66
N ASP A 73 0.71 5.72 18.90
CA ASP A 73 -0.64 5.19 19.07
C ASP A 73 -1.48 5.28 17.77
N THR A 74 -0.86 5.66 16.65
CA THR A 74 -1.53 5.87 15.36
C THR A 74 -0.83 5.08 14.24
N THR A 75 -1.41 5.05 13.04
CA THR A 75 -0.77 4.42 11.88
C THR A 75 0.58 5.04 11.48
N TYR A 76 0.92 6.24 11.98
CA TYR A 76 2.24 6.85 11.76
C TYR A 76 3.33 6.25 12.65
N GLY A 77 2.95 5.45 13.65
CA GLY A 77 3.87 4.72 14.51
C GLY A 77 4.47 3.46 13.87
N VAL A 78 3.97 3.07 12.70
CA VAL A 78 4.40 1.88 11.94
C VAL A 78 5.04 2.27 10.60
N GLU A 79 5.87 1.38 10.05
CA GLU A 79 6.54 1.59 8.77
C GLU A 79 5.67 1.11 7.61
N SER A 80 4.97 2.04 6.95
CA SER A 80 4.09 1.72 5.82
C SER A 80 4.83 1.18 4.59
N GLY A 81 6.13 1.49 4.45
CA GLY A 81 6.96 0.89 3.39
C GLY A 81 7.24 -0.60 3.63
N GLY A 82 7.09 -1.07 4.87
CA GLY A 82 7.42 -2.40 5.32
C GLY A 82 8.79 -2.46 6.00
N ASP A 83 8.82 -2.93 7.23
CA ASP A 83 10.07 -3.29 7.91
C ASP A 83 10.56 -4.66 7.41
N PRO A 84 11.79 -4.79 6.89
CA PRO A 84 12.32 -6.06 6.39
C PRO A 84 12.21 -7.23 7.36
N ASP A 85 12.24 -6.98 8.67
CA ASP A 85 12.11 -8.04 9.67
C ASP A 85 10.68 -8.59 9.76
N PHE A 86 9.68 -7.83 9.32
CA PHE A 86 8.25 -8.16 9.39
C PHE A 86 7.58 -8.36 8.02
N ILE A 87 8.18 -7.88 6.91
CA ILE A 87 7.67 -8.14 5.56
C ILE A 87 7.41 -9.64 5.32
N PRO A 88 8.31 -10.58 5.74
CA PRO A 88 8.07 -12.01 5.60
C PRO A 88 6.91 -12.59 6.41
N ASP A 89 6.30 -11.82 7.31
CA ASP A 89 5.12 -12.26 8.07
C ASP A 89 3.81 -11.99 7.30
N LEU A 90 3.84 -11.09 6.30
CA LEU A 90 2.66 -10.74 5.50
C LEU A 90 2.22 -11.94 4.65
N SER A 91 0.99 -12.41 4.86
CA SER A 91 0.36 -13.42 4.02
C SER A 91 -0.27 -12.82 2.76
N TYR A 92 -0.42 -13.65 1.73
CA TYR A 92 -1.10 -13.27 0.50
C TYR A 92 -2.59 -12.93 0.76
N GLU A 93 -3.23 -13.65 1.67
CA GLU A 93 -4.62 -13.41 2.06
C GLU A 93 -4.80 -12.05 2.75
N GLU A 94 -3.91 -11.68 3.69
CA GLU A 94 -3.91 -10.35 4.32
C GLU A 94 -3.69 -9.24 3.30
N PHE A 95 -2.76 -9.44 2.36
CA PHE A 95 -2.52 -8.51 1.25
C PHE A 95 -3.78 -8.31 0.38
N LEU A 96 -4.47 -9.40 0.01
CA LEU A 96 -5.71 -9.33 -0.77
C LEU A 96 -6.84 -8.66 0.01
N GLU A 97 -6.94 -8.93 1.31
CA GLU A 97 -7.98 -8.36 2.17
C GLU A 97 -7.77 -6.85 2.38
N PHE A 98 -6.52 -6.42 2.51
CA PHE A 98 -6.18 -5.00 2.54
C PHE A 98 -6.67 -4.29 1.28
N HIS A 99 -6.40 -4.85 0.10
CA HIS A 99 -6.90 -4.30 -1.16
C HIS A 99 -8.44 -4.28 -1.20
N ARG A 100 -9.11 -5.37 -0.81
CA ARG A 100 -10.59 -5.43 -0.80
C ARG A 100 -11.21 -4.34 0.06
N THR A 101 -10.61 -4.10 1.22
CA THR A 101 -11.11 -3.15 2.21
C THR A 101 -10.86 -1.71 1.77
N TYR A 102 -9.61 -1.39 1.41
CA TYR A 102 -9.18 0.01 1.28
C TYR A 102 -9.21 0.55 -0.15
N TYR A 103 -9.21 -0.31 -1.19
CA TYR A 103 -9.28 0.12 -2.61
C TYR A 103 -10.73 0.21 -3.13
N HIS A 104 -11.72 0.22 -2.23
CA HIS A 104 -13.10 0.45 -2.60
C HIS A 104 -13.32 1.93 -3.03
N PRO A 105 -14.14 2.22 -4.07
CA PRO A 105 -14.38 3.59 -4.50
C PRO A 105 -14.95 4.52 -3.42
N SER A 106 -15.71 3.99 -2.46
CA SER A 106 -16.22 4.75 -1.30
C SER A 106 -15.10 5.29 -0.39
N ASN A 107 -13.90 4.73 -0.46
CA ASN A 107 -12.70 5.18 0.25
C ASN A 107 -11.69 5.91 -0.67
N SER A 108 -12.11 6.27 -1.89
CA SER A 108 -11.22 6.83 -2.91
C SER A 108 -11.42 8.33 -3.12
N TYR A 109 -10.33 9.03 -3.41
CA TYR A 109 -10.36 10.38 -3.97
C TYR A 109 -9.84 10.34 -5.41
N ILE A 110 -10.68 10.70 -6.38
CA ILE A 110 -10.30 10.77 -7.79
C ILE A 110 -10.13 12.25 -8.18
N TYR A 111 -8.94 12.62 -8.63
CA TYR A 111 -8.62 14.00 -9.00
C TYR A 111 -8.46 14.15 -10.51
N LEU A 112 -9.29 15.00 -11.11
CA LEU A 112 -9.23 15.35 -12.53
C LEU A 112 -8.93 16.84 -12.68
N TYR A 113 -7.94 17.17 -13.51
CA TYR A 113 -7.51 18.55 -13.72
C TYR A 113 -7.05 18.80 -15.15
N GLY A 114 -7.46 19.95 -15.70
CA GLY A 114 -7.04 20.43 -17.01
C GLY A 114 -8.20 20.92 -17.86
N ALA A 115 -7.90 21.23 -19.13
CA ALA A 115 -8.91 21.56 -20.12
C ALA A 115 -9.53 20.26 -20.67
N ILE A 116 -10.57 19.77 -19.99
CA ILE A 116 -11.25 18.51 -20.32
C ILE A 116 -12.76 18.75 -20.35
N ASP A 117 -13.47 17.98 -21.19
CA ASP A 117 -14.91 17.88 -21.08
C ASP A 117 -15.26 17.04 -19.85
N PHE A 118 -15.59 17.70 -18.73
CA PHE A 118 -15.84 17.01 -17.47
C PHE A 118 -17.12 16.18 -17.49
N THR A 119 -18.15 16.59 -18.24
CA THR A 119 -19.40 15.84 -18.30
C THR A 119 -19.15 14.47 -18.89
N GLU A 120 -18.54 14.42 -20.08
CA GLU A 120 -18.28 13.14 -20.75
C GLU A 120 -17.24 12.30 -19.97
N ARG A 121 -16.30 12.92 -19.23
CA ARG A 121 -15.34 12.17 -18.40
C ARG A 121 -15.97 11.57 -17.16
N LEU A 122 -16.86 12.28 -16.49
CA LEU A 122 -17.55 11.79 -15.30
C LEU A 122 -18.58 10.71 -15.67
N GLU A 123 -19.30 10.86 -16.78
CA GLU A 123 -20.19 9.83 -17.32
C GLU A 123 -19.42 8.54 -17.62
N TRP A 124 -18.29 8.65 -18.35
CA TRP A 124 -17.46 7.48 -18.64
C TRP A 124 -16.90 6.81 -17.38
N LEU A 125 -16.48 7.59 -16.39
CA LEU A 125 -15.94 7.09 -15.12
C LEU A 125 -17.01 6.30 -14.33
N ASP A 126 -18.24 6.81 -14.32
CA ASP A 126 -19.37 6.16 -13.68
C ASP A 126 -19.74 4.85 -14.40
N GLU A 127 -19.97 4.90 -15.71
CA GLU A 127 -20.38 3.75 -16.53
C GLU A 127 -19.34 2.62 -16.51
N GLU A 128 -18.04 2.95 -16.63
CA GLU A 128 -17.00 1.93 -16.73
C GLU A 128 -16.50 1.43 -15.36
N TYR A 129 -16.68 2.16 -14.28
CA TYR A 129 -16.11 1.78 -12.98
C TYR A 129 -17.07 1.98 -11.82
N LEU A 130 -17.43 3.23 -11.49
CA LEU A 130 -18.02 3.53 -10.18
C LEU A 130 -19.42 2.93 -9.99
N SER A 131 -20.23 2.89 -11.05
CA SER A 131 -21.58 2.30 -11.03
C SER A 131 -21.60 0.78 -10.78
N LYS A 132 -20.43 0.11 -10.84
CA LYS A 132 -20.28 -1.33 -10.61
C LYS A 132 -20.11 -1.70 -9.13
N PHE A 133 -20.07 -0.70 -8.24
CA PHE A 133 -19.86 -0.89 -6.81
C PHE A 133 -21.09 -0.43 -6.03
N ASP A 134 -21.49 -1.23 -5.04
CA ASP A 134 -22.41 -0.79 -4.01
C ASP A 134 -21.66 0.07 -2.99
N TYR A 135 -22.37 0.97 -2.31
CA TYR A 135 -21.75 1.73 -1.22
C TYR A 135 -21.31 0.79 -0.09
N PHE A 136 -20.09 1.02 0.40
CA PHE A 136 -19.51 0.31 1.53
C PHE A 136 -18.80 1.32 2.44
N GLU A 137 -19.12 1.28 3.73
CA GLU A 137 -18.47 2.11 4.74
C GLU A 137 -17.11 1.49 5.10
N VAL A 138 -16.03 2.27 4.92
CA VAL A 138 -14.66 1.86 5.23
C VAL A 138 -14.19 2.66 6.43
N ASP A 139 -13.77 1.97 7.48
CA ASP A 139 -13.12 2.59 8.63
C ASP A 139 -11.65 2.85 8.30
N SER A 140 -11.39 4.05 7.75
CA SER A 140 -10.07 4.51 7.34
C SER A 140 -9.66 5.82 8.03
N GLU A 141 -10.37 6.20 9.10
CA GLU A 141 -10.07 7.41 9.84
C GLU A 141 -8.72 7.28 10.57
N ILE A 142 -7.88 8.31 10.43
CA ILE A 142 -6.61 8.37 11.14
C ILE A 142 -6.83 9.11 12.45
N GLU A 143 -6.72 8.37 13.57
CA GLU A 143 -6.85 8.94 14.89
C GLU A 143 -5.75 9.95 15.21
N MET A 144 -6.08 10.91 16.08
CA MET A 144 -5.12 11.89 16.59
C MET A 144 -4.27 11.27 17.71
N GLN A 145 -2.94 11.48 17.63
CA GLN A 145 -2.05 11.13 18.73
C GLN A 145 -2.31 12.01 19.96
N ASN A 146 -2.56 11.37 21.10
CA ASN A 146 -2.69 12.05 22.37
C ASN A 146 -1.36 12.68 22.81
N SER A 147 -1.43 13.84 23.45
CA SER A 147 -0.25 14.51 24.02
C SER A 147 0.40 13.67 25.12
N PHE A 148 1.73 13.66 25.16
CA PHE A 148 2.48 13.00 26.23
C PHE A 148 2.37 13.76 27.56
N GLU A 149 2.03 13.07 28.65
CA GLU A 149 1.97 13.68 30.00
C GLU A 149 3.37 13.97 30.58
N ALA A 150 4.38 13.22 30.12
CA ALA A 150 5.78 13.36 30.51
C ALA A 150 6.70 12.90 29.37
N VAL A 151 7.98 13.26 29.44
CA VAL A 151 9.00 12.77 28.50
C VAL A 151 9.07 11.24 28.57
N LYS A 152 9.01 10.59 27.40
CA LYS A 152 9.22 9.15 27.24
C LYS A 152 10.59 8.91 26.59
N GLU A 153 11.39 8.06 27.20
CA GLU A 153 12.60 7.53 26.55
C GLU A 153 12.18 6.36 25.65
N VAL A 154 12.58 6.42 24.38
CA VAL A 154 12.36 5.35 23.40
C VAL A 154 13.68 4.58 23.28
N THR A 155 13.65 3.31 23.65
CA THR A 155 14.80 2.37 23.61
C THR A 155 14.67 1.40 22.46
#